data_AF-A0A942J9L2-F1
#
_entry.id   AF-A0A942J9L2-F1
#
_cell.length_a   1.000
_cell.length_b   1.000
_cell.length_c   1.000
_cell.angle_alpha   90.00
_cell.angle_beta   90.00
_cell.angle_gamma   90.00
#
_symmetry.space_group_name_H-M   'P 1'
#
loop_
_entity.id
_entity.type
_entity.pdbx_description
1 polymer ?
#
loop_
_entity_poly.entity_id
_entity_poly.type
_entity_poly.pdbx_seq_one_letter_code
_entity_poly.pdbx_strand_id
1 'polypeptide(L)' 'MPEIRYIAIEGVIGAGKTSLAQKLSDKLGANLILEQFEDNPFLEKFYDDRKRFAFQTQMFFLINRYKQQQ' A
#
# COMPACT_ATOMS: atom_id res chain seq x y z
N MET A 1 -12.38 -9.86 -23.96
CA MET A 1 -11.29 -9.18 -23.21
C MET A 1 -11.12 -9.94 -21.91
N PRO A 2 -9.90 -10.25 -21.44
CA PRO A 2 -9.75 -10.84 -20.12
C PRO A 2 -10.39 -9.90 -19.10
N GLU A 3 -11.19 -10.46 -18.20
CA GLU A 3 -11.77 -9.73 -17.07
C GLU A 3 -10.60 -9.16 -16.25
N ILE A 4 -10.51 -7.84 -16.14
CA ILE A 4 -9.48 -7.19 -15.32
C ILE A 4 -9.85 -7.46 -13.86
N ARG A 5 -9.24 -8.49 -13.27
CA ARG A 5 -9.50 -8.88 -11.88
C ARG A 5 -8.75 -8.04 -10.85
N TYR A 6 -7.70 -7.32 -11.26
CA TYR A 6 -6.83 -6.60 -10.33
C TYR A 6 -6.06 -5.46 -11.00
N ILE A 7 -5.99 -4.30 -10.37
CA ILE A 7 -5.21 -3.13 -10.80
C ILE A 7 -4.31 -2.71 -9.64
N ALA A 8 -2.99 -2.71 -9.86
CA ALA A 8 -2.01 -2.13 -8.94
C ALA A 8 -1.59 -0.74 -9.43
N ILE A 9 -1.48 0.22 -8.51
CA ILE A 9 -1.06 1.60 -8.81
C ILE A 9 0.25 1.88 -8.08
N GLU A 10 1.32 2.06 -8.86
CA GLU A 10 2.69 2.26 -8.37
C GLU A 10 3.16 3.70 -8.57
N GLY A 11 4.12 4.14 -7.75
CA GLY A 11 4.71 5.47 -7.86
C GLY A 11 5.29 6.01 -6.55
N VAL A 12 6.07 7.08 -6.63
CA VAL A 12 6.74 7.70 -5.47
C VAL A 12 5.75 8.30 -4.46
N ILE A 13 6.23 8.54 -3.22
CA ILE A 13 5.46 9.26 -2.19
C ILE A 13 5.10 10.65 -2.73
N GLY A 14 3.84 11.06 -2.55
CA GLY A 14 3.33 12.34 -3.06
C GLY A 14 2.88 12.34 -4.52
N ALA A 15 3.00 11.23 -5.26
CA ALA A 15 2.60 11.17 -6.69
C ALA A 15 1.07 11.15 -6.94
N GLY A 16 0.22 11.20 -5.90
CA GLY A 16 -1.24 11.19 -6.06
C GLY A 16 -1.88 9.82 -6.27
N LYS A 17 -1.18 8.73 -5.91
CA LYS A 17 -1.65 7.33 -6.08
C LYS A 17 -3.01 7.08 -5.44
N THR A 18 -3.20 7.47 -4.18
CA THR A 18 -4.47 7.30 -3.45
C THR A 18 -5.62 8.00 -4.16
N SER A 19 -5.38 9.23 -4.63
CA SER A 19 -6.39 9.99 -5.38
C SER A 19 -6.74 9.33 -6.72
N LEU A 20 -5.77 8.75 -7.42
CA LEU A 20 -6.01 8.00 -8.65
C LEU A 20 -6.78 6.70 -8.37
N ALA A 21 -6.40 5.96 -7.33
CA ALA A 21 -7.04 4.72 -6.90
C ALA A 21 -8.52 4.93 -6.59
N GLN A 22 -8.84 5.98 -5.81
CA GLN A 22 -10.23 6.33 -5.48
C GLN A 22 -11.05 6.63 -6.74
N LYS A 23 -10.53 7.50 -7.63
CA LYS A 23 -11.22 7.85 -8.88
C LYS A 23 -11.46 6.65 -9.79
N LEU A 24 -10.52 5.71 -9.85
CA LEU A 24 -10.66 4.48 -10.63
C LEU A 24 -11.67 3.52 -10.01
N SER A 25 -11.65 3.36 -8.68
CA SER A 25 -12.64 2.57 -7.96
C SER A 25 -14.06 3.09 -8.20
N ASP A 26 -14.29 4.39 -8.06
CA ASP A 26 -15.60 5.02 -8.29
C ASP A 26 -16.08 4.83 -9.74
N LYS A 27 -15.18 4.96 -10.72
CA LYS A 27 -15.51 4.85 -12.15
C LYS A 27 -15.77 3.40 -12.58
N LEU A 28 -15.10 2.43 -11.99
CA LEU A 28 -15.16 1.02 -12.37
C LEU A 28 -16.08 0.19 -11.48
N GLY A 29 -16.58 0.74 -10.37
CA GLY A 29 -17.29 -0.02 -9.34
C GLY A 29 -16.40 -1.09 -8.69
N ALA A 30 -15.08 -0.87 -8.67
CA ALA A 30 -14.10 -1.84 -8.18
C ALA A 30 -13.88 -1.69 -6.68
N ASN A 31 -13.56 -2.80 -6.00
CA ASN A 31 -13.15 -2.79 -4.60
C ASN A 31 -11.83 -2.02 -4.43
N LEU A 32 -11.83 -0.99 -3.57
CA LEU A 32 -10.64 -0.20 -3.28
C LEU A 32 -9.85 -0.80 -2.11
N ILE A 33 -8.57 -1.06 -2.34
CA ILE A 33 -7.63 -1.53 -1.31
C ILE A 33 -6.52 -0.49 -1.15
N LEU A 34 -6.51 0.22 -0.01
CA LEU A 34 -5.51 1.24 0.28
C LEU A 34 -4.35 0.69 1.13
N GLU A 35 -3.19 1.34 1.02
CA GLU A 35 -2.06 1.06 1.90
C GLU A 35 -2.35 1.56 3.32
N GLN A 36 -2.13 0.71 4.32
CA GLN A 36 -2.29 1.01 5.74
C GLN A 36 -0.91 1.17 6.39
N PHE A 37 -0.22 2.25 6.07
CA PHE A 37 1.13 2.48 6.58
C PHE A 37 1.17 2.90 8.05
N GLU A 38 0.09 3.53 8.54
CA GLU A 38 -0.06 3.99 9.92
C GLU A 38 -0.08 2.83 10.92
N ASP A 39 -0.49 1.64 10.49
CA ASP A 39 -0.54 0.44 11.32
C ASP A 39 0.84 -0.18 11.57
N ASN A 40 1.90 0.30 10.90
CA ASN A 40 3.24 -0.27 11.01
C ASN A 40 3.96 0.24 12.28
N PRO A 41 4.12 -0.60 13.32
CA PRO A 41 4.68 -0.16 14.61
C PRO A 41 6.19 0.13 14.55
N PHE A 42 6.82 -0.11 13.41
CA PHE A 42 8.24 0.15 13.17
C PHE A 42 8.49 1.40 12.33
N LEU A 43 7.46 1.99 11.72
CA LEU A 43 7.63 3.07 10.75
C LEU A 43 8.21 4.33 11.39
N GLU A 44 7.72 4.73 12.56
CA GLU A 44 8.29 5.87 13.31
C GLU A 44 9.77 5.62 13.66
N LYS A 45 10.06 4.44 14.22
CA LYS A 45 11.43 4.03 14.60
C LYS A 45 12.38 3.91 13.40
N PHE A 46 11.85 3.60 12.22
CA PHE A 46 12.63 3.59 10.97
C PHE A 46 13.10 4.99 10.60
N TYR A 47 12.29 6.03 10.83
CA TYR A 47 12.74 7.40 10.59
C TYR A 47 13.86 7.81 11.56
N ASP A 48 13.89 7.25 12.77
CA ASP A 48 14.96 7.49 13.76
C ASP A 48 16.25 6.68 13.48
N ASP A 49 16.13 5.37 13.22
CA ASP A 49 17.26 4.47 12.92
C ASP A 49 16.91 3.48 11.80
N ARG A 50 17.14 3.93 10.57
CA ARG A 50 16.84 3.13 9.37
C ARG A 50 17.59 1.79 9.36
N LYS A 51 18.87 1.75 9.76
CA LYS A 51 19.66 0.52 9.66
C LYS A 51 19.11 -0.57 10.57
N ARG A 52 18.64 -0.19 11.76
CA ARG A 52 18.10 -1.13 12.75
C ARG A 52 16.68 -1.59 12.45
N PHE A 53 15.83 -0.73 11.87
CA PHE A 53 14.40 -0.98 11.72
C PHE A 53 13.92 -1.21 10.28
N ALA A 54 14.79 -1.10 9.26
CA ALA A 54 14.41 -1.30 7.86
C ALA A 54 13.77 -2.67 7.60
N PHE A 55 14.38 -3.74 8.12
CA PHE A 55 13.89 -5.09 7.86
C PHE A 55 12.48 -5.32 8.41
N GLN A 56 12.25 -4.98 9.67
CA GLN A 56 10.96 -5.13 10.35
C GLN A 56 9.88 -4.28 9.68
N THR A 57 10.23 -3.04 9.32
CA THR A 57 9.32 -2.11 8.62
C THR A 57 8.88 -2.69 7.28
N GLN A 58 9.83 -3.17 6.46
CA GLN A 58 9.53 -3.74 5.14
C GLN A 58 8.78 -5.08 5.24
N MET A 59 9.14 -5.94 6.19
CA MET A 59 8.42 -7.19 6.44
C MET A 59 6.97 -6.95 6.87
N PHE A 60 6.72 -5.93 7.71
CA PHE A 60 5.36 -5.56 8.09
C PHE A 60 4.54 -5.13 6.87
N PHE A 61 5.08 -4.25 6.01
CA PHE A 61 4.40 -3.83 4.78
C PHE A 61 4.03 -5.02 3.89
N LEU A 62 4.96 -5.96 3.70
CA LEU A 62 4.74 -7.16 2.89
C LEU A 62 3.61 -8.04 3.46
N ILE A 63 3.66 -8.35 4.75
CA ILE A 63 2.67 -9.21 5.41
C ILE A 63 1.30 -8.53 5.42
N ASN A 64 1.24 -7.22 5.67
CA ASN A 64 -0.01 -6.49 5.68
C ASN A 64 -0.67 -6.50 4.30
N ARG A 65 0.11 -6.27 3.23
CA ARG A 65 -0.40 -6.35 1.86
C ARG A 65 -0.92 -7.73 1.51
N TYR A 66 -0.22 -8.79 1.91
CA TYR A 66 -0.67 -10.16 1.68
C TYR A 66 -2.01 -10.45 2.36
N LYS A 67 -2.19 -10.00 3.61
CA LYS A 67 -3.45 -10.18 4.35
C LYS A 67 -4.63 -9.44 3.73
N GLN A 68 -4.41 -8.27 3.14
CA GLN A 68 -5.46 -7.51 2.46
C GLN A 68 -5.96 -8.17 1.16
N GLN A 69 -5.22 -9.16 0.63
CA GLN A 69 -5.52 -9.86 -0.61
C GLN A 69 -6.08 -11.28 -0.38
N GLN A 70 -6.22 -11.70 0.88
CA GLN A 70 -6.93 -12.92 1.27
C GLN A 70 -8.41 -12.60 1.47
#